data_AF-A0A1V5H0X8-F1
#
_entry.id   AF-A0A1V5H0X8-F1
#
_cell.length_a   1.000
_cell.length_b   1.000
_cell.length_c   1.000
_cell.angle_alpha   90.00
_cell.angle_beta   90.00
_cell.angle_gamma   90.00
#
_symmetry.space_group_name_H-M   'P 1'
#
loop_
_entity.id
_entity.type
_entity.pdbx_description
1 polymer ?
#
loop_
_entity_poly.entity_id
_entity_poly.type
_entity_poly.pdbx_seq_one_letter_code
_entity_poly.pdbx_strand_id
1 'polypeptide(L)'
;MFAHGALCMAVSGKCYLSLHEKELSANRGACNQICRHGYIVKDKDSEIELEIDNEYIMSPKDLKTIHFMNKMMDAGVRVFKIEGRARGPEYVRLVTSCYKEAVQSYCDGSFSQVKIDMWNEKLATVFNRGFWDGYYLGQRLGEWTHRYGSGATKRKVYVGKAIKHFGNIGVTEFLVETQSIKTGDELLITGPTTGAVFLSAEDIHVDLKQVDKAVKGEHFSIKTPEKIRPNDQLYKMVKAERRGTAHER
;
A
#
# COMPACT_ATOMS: atom_id res chain seq x y z
N MET A 1 -14.73 12.79 -6.10
CA MET A 1 -15.30 11.50 -5.70
C MET A 1 -14.20 10.63 -5.08
N PHE A 2 -14.49 9.92 -3.99
CA PHE A 2 -13.52 9.00 -3.37
C PHE A 2 -13.40 7.73 -4.20
N ALA A 3 -12.18 7.27 -4.47
CA ALA A 3 -11.91 6.27 -5.50
C ALA A 3 -11.06 5.09 -5.02
N HIS A 4 -10.25 5.30 -3.97
CA HIS A 4 -9.39 4.25 -3.45
C HIS A 4 -9.05 4.43 -1.97
N GLY A 5 -9.00 3.31 -1.24
CA GLY A 5 -8.47 3.21 0.11
C GLY A 5 -9.54 3.06 1.20
N ALA A 6 -9.15 3.32 2.44
CA ALA A 6 -10.01 3.05 3.59
C ALA A 6 -11.26 3.95 3.58
N LEU A 7 -12.44 3.33 3.45
CA LEU A 7 -13.71 4.05 3.54
C LEU A 7 -14.03 4.32 5.02
N CYS A 8 -14.21 5.58 5.39
CA CYS A 8 -14.55 5.94 6.76
C CYS A 8 -16.00 5.57 7.09
N MET A 9 -16.22 4.94 8.25
CA MET A 9 -17.52 4.92 8.91
C MET A 9 -17.75 6.28 9.57
N ALA A 10 -18.28 7.25 8.81
CA ALA A 10 -18.58 8.58 9.32
C ALA A 10 -19.85 9.12 8.68
N VAL A 11 -20.78 9.58 9.51
CA VAL A 11 -21.94 10.35 9.04
C VAL A 11 -21.45 11.79 8.78
N SER A 12 -21.71 12.32 7.58
CA SER A 12 -21.33 13.69 7.18
C SER A 12 -19.81 13.96 7.10
N GLY A 13 -18.99 12.92 6.94
CA GLY A 13 -17.54 13.07 6.74
C GLY A 13 -16.74 13.58 7.94
N LYS A 14 -17.39 13.75 9.11
CA LYS A 14 -16.74 14.07 10.39
C LYS A 14 -16.62 12.79 11.22
N CYS A 15 -15.40 12.41 11.55
CA CYS A 15 -15.15 11.25 12.41
C CYS A 15 -14.65 11.71 13.79
N TYR A 16 -15.33 11.27 14.86
CA TYR A 16 -14.99 11.58 16.25
C TYR A 16 -14.45 10.36 17.02
N LEU A 17 -14.58 9.15 16.46
CA LEU A 17 -14.22 7.91 17.16
C LEU A 17 -12.75 7.91 17.61
N SER A 18 -11.83 8.26 16.71
CA SER A 18 -10.39 8.33 17.04
C SER A 18 -10.06 9.42 18.06
N LEU A 19 -10.82 10.51 18.07
CA LEU A 19 -10.61 11.61 19.03
C LEU A 19 -11.08 11.19 20.42
N HIS A 20 -12.27 10.59 20.52
CA HIS A 20 -12.85 10.18 21.78
C HIS A 20 -12.03 9.07 22.46
N GLU A 21 -11.61 8.06 21.71
CA GLU A 21 -10.97 6.86 22.29
C GLU A 21 -9.45 6.95 22.45
N LYS A 22 -8.78 7.83 21.70
CA LYS A 22 -7.31 7.91 21.65
C LYS A 22 -6.77 9.34 21.68
N GLU A 23 -7.62 10.34 21.85
CA GLU A 23 -7.24 11.76 21.80
C GLU A 23 -6.60 12.19 20.46
N LEU A 24 -6.86 11.42 19.39
CA LEU A 24 -6.26 11.61 18.08
C LEU A 24 -7.32 12.01 17.05
N SER A 25 -7.35 13.30 16.68
CA SER A 25 -8.37 13.84 15.77
C SER A 25 -8.18 13.38 14.31
N ALA A 26 -9.08 12.51 13.84
CA ALA A 26 -9.14 12.10 12.44
C ALA A 26 -9.36 13.27 11.46
N ASN A 27 -10.10 14.29 11.91
CA ASN A 27 -10.36 15.51 11.14
C ASN A 27 -9.12 16.42 11.01
N ARG A 28 -8.09 16.21 11.85
CA ARG A 28 -6.78 16.89 11.78
C ARG A 28 -5.67 15.99 11.24
N GLY A 29 -6.02 14.86 10.62
CA GLY A 29 -5.06 13.94 10.01
C GLY A 29 -4.40 12.94 10.95
N ALA A 30 -4.79 12.90 12.23
CA ALA A 30 -4.20 12.00 13.22
C ALA A 30 -4.98 10.68 13.39
N CYS A 31 -5.82 10.28 12.44
CA CYS A 31 -6.72 9.12 12.59
C CYS A 31 -5.96 7.83 12.93
N ASN A 32 -6.30 7.19 14.05
CA ASN A 32 -5.73 5.90 14.46
C ASN A 32 -6.50 4.68 13.91
N GLN A 33 -7.45 4.88 12.98
CA GLN A 33 -8.21 3.83 12.29
C GLN A 33 -8.94 2.84 13.23
N ILE A 34 -9.46 3.33 14.37
CA ILE A 34 -10.15 2.55 15.40
C ILE A 34 -11.34 1.76 14.84
N CYS A 35 -12.12 2.34 13.93
CA CYS A 35 -13.21 1.65 13.23
C CYS A 35 -12.76 0.37 12.49
N ARG A 36 -11.46 0.18 12.28
CA ARG A 36 -10.92 -1.00 11.59
C ARG A 36 -10.45 -2.11 12.54
N HIS A 37 -10.61 -1.95 13.84
CA HIS A 37 -10.23 -2.96 14.83
C HIS A 37 -11.29 -4.07 14.92
N GLY A 38 -10.92 -5.20 15.53
CA GLY A 38 -11.88 -6.23 15.93
C GLY A 38 -12.59 -5.80 17.21
N TYR A 39 -13.88 -6.10 17.31
CA TYR A 39 -14.73 -5.72 18.43
C TYR A 39 -15.59 -6.89 18.87
N ILE A 40 -15.74 -7.02 20.19
CA ILE A 40 -16.78 -7.85 20.81
C ILE A 40 -18.01 -6.95 21.00
N VAL A 41 -19.18 -7.42 20.57
CA VAL A 41 -20.44 -6.72 20.82
C VAL A 41 -21.14 -7.40 21.97
N LYS A 42 -21.46 -6.60 22.97
CA LYS A 42 -22.11 -7.05 24.18
C LYS A 42 -23.35 -6.23 24.45
N ASP A 43 -24.43 -6.91 24.80
CA ASP A 43 -25.62 -6.27 25.33
C ASP A 43 -25.28 -5.59 26.66
N LYS A 44 -25.77 -4.36 26.86
CA LYS A 44 -25.39 -3.56 28.03
C LYS A 44 -25.98 -4.09 29.34
N ASP A 45 -27.13 -4.75 29.26
CA ASP A 45 -27.93 -5.07 30.44
C ASP A 45 -27.87 -6.57 30.81
N SER A 46 -27.61 -7.44 29.83
CA SER A 46 -27.65 -8.90 30.01
C SER A 46 -26.29 -9.60 29.98
N GLU A 47 -25.20 -8.86 29.76
CA GLU A 47 -23.84 -9.39 29.57
C GLU A 47 -23.71 -10.40 28.41
N ILE A 48 -24.76 -10.58 27.59
CA ILE A 48 -24.76 -11.48 26.44
C ILE A 48 -23.89 -10.89 25.34
N GLU A 49 -22.89 -11.65 24.89
CA GLU A 49 -22.07 -11.31 23.73
C GLU A 49 -22.72 -11.88 22.46
N LEU A 50 -22.79 -11.06 21.41
CA LEU A 50 -23.21 -11.51 20.09
C LEU A 50 -22.02 -12.19 19.40
N GLU A 51 -22.20 -13.45 19.01
CA GLU A 51 -21.26 -14.14 18.13
C GLU A 51 -21.40 -13.55 16.72
N ILE A 52 -20.40 -12.77 16.32
CA ILE A 52 -20.33 -12.15 15.01
C ILE A 52 -19.22 -12.85 14.23
N ASP A 53 -19.59 -13.59 13.19
CA ASP A 53 -18.68 -14.34 12.29
C ASP A 53 -17.48 -13.51 11.81
N ASN A 54 -17.65 -12.17 11.79
CA ASN A 54 -16.61 -11.22 11.48
C ASN A 54 -16.55 -10.09 12.53
N GLU A 55 -15.65 -10.21 13.50
CA GLU A 55 -15.36 -9.23 14.58
C GLU A 55 -15.07 -7.80 14.06
N TYR A 56 -14.84 -7.62 12.75
CA TYR A 56 -14.55 -6.35 12.10
C TYR A 56 -15.79 -5.55 11.69
N ILE A 57 -16.69 -5.32 12.64
CA ILE A 57 -18.07 -4.82 12.42
C ILE A 57 -18.11 -3.45 11.73
N MET A 58 -17.15 -2.58 12.03
CA MET A 58 -17.03 -1.22 11.49
C MET A 58 -15.96 -1.10 10.39
N SER A 59 -15.36 -2.21 9.95
CA SER A 59 -14.23 -2.21 9.03
C SER A 59 -14.64 -2.71 7.64
N PRO A 60 -15.03 -1.82 6.73
CA PRO A 60 -15.18 -2.23 5.33
C PRO A 60 -13.81 -2.61 4.76
N LYS A 61 -13.84 -3.50 3.75
CA LYS A 61 -12.72 -3.68 2.81
C LYS A 61 -12.35 -2.32 2.19
N ASP A 62 -11.13 -2.18 1.69
CA ASP A 62 -10.73 -0.92 1.06
C ASP A 62 -11.51 -0.68 -0.24
N LEU A 63 -11.95 0.56 -0.46
CA LEU A 63 -12.56 0.96 -1.70
C LEU A 63 -11.54 0.80 -2.84
N LYS A 64 -11.95 0.22 -3.97
CA LYS A 64 -11.17 0.21 -5.21
C LYS A 64 -12.11 0.29 -6.40
N THR A 65 -12.10 1.42 -7.10
CA THR A 65 -12.99 1.67 -8.25
C THR A 65 -12.31 1.58 -9.61
N ILE A 66 -11.03 1.21 -9.67
CA ILE A 66 -10.22 1.32 -10.89
C ILE A 66 -10.78 0.53 -12.08
N HIS A 67 -11.46 -0.60 -11.83
CA HIS A 67 -12.05 -1.48 -12.85
C HIS A 67 -13.31 -0.91 -13.50
N PHE A 68 -13.96 0.08 -12.90
CA PHE A 68 -15.09 0.80 -13.48
C PHE A 68 -14.84 2.32 -13.54
N MET A 69 -13.57 2.72 -13.59
CA MET A 69 -13.16 4.13 -13.63
C MET A 69 -13.80 4.89 -14.80
N ASN A 70 -13.89 4.24 -15.97
CA ASN A 70 -14.58 4.76 -17.15
C ASN A 70 -16.00 5.26 -16.82
N LYS A 71 -16.79 4.45 -16.12
CA LYS A 71 -18.16 4.81 -15.72
C LYS A 71 -18.20 6.03 -14.82
N MET A 72 -17.22 6.18 -13.91
CA MET A 72 -17.14 7.37 -13.05
C MET A 72 -16.81 8.62 -13.87
N MET A 73 -15.92 8.51 -14.85
CA MET A 73 -15.55 9.63 -15.73
C MET A 73 -16.72 10.05 -16.63
N ASP A 74 -17.46 9.09 -17.17
CA ASP A 74 -18.68 9.29 -17.96
C ASP A 74 -19.79 9.99 -17.17
N ALA A 75 -19.92 9.65 -15.88
CA ALA A 75 -20.83 10.31 -14.96
C ALA A 75 -20.43 11.77 -14.61
N GLY A 76 -19.36 12.30 -15.21
CA GLY A 76 -18.93 13.68 -15.03
C GLY A 76 -17.91 13.89 -13.90
N VAL A 77 -17.39 12.82 -13.28
CA VAL A 77 -16.36 12.96 -12.24
C VAL A 77 -15.07 13.51 -12.86
N ARG A 78 -14.50 14.53 -12.21
CA ARG A 78 -13.22 15.16 -12.63
C ARG A 78 -12.11 15.07 -11.59
N VAL A 79 -12.47 14.87 -10.32
CA VAL A 79 -11.52 14.81 -9.20
C VAL A 79 -11.68 13.47 -8.50
N PHE A 80 -10.63 12.65 -8.56
CA PHE A 80 -10.54 11.38 -7.84
C PHE A 80 -9.72 11.57 -6.56
N LYS A 81 -10.31 11.23 -5.42
CA LYS A 81 -9.67 11.29 -4.11
C LYS A 81 -9.20 9.89 -3.72
N ILE A 82 -7.94 9.78 -3.34
CA ILE A 82 -7.27 8.55 -2.89
C ILE A 82 -6.84 8.76 -1.44
N GLU A 83 -7.08 7.78 -0.56
CA GLU A 83 -6.62 7.84 0.83
C GLU A 83 -5.13 7.48 0.93
N GLY A 84 -4.31 8.48 1.28
CA GLY A 84 -2.87 8.31 1.46
C GLY A 84 -2.37 8.53 2.90
N ARG A 85 -3.24 8.89 3.85
CA ARG A 85 -2.80 9.19 5.22
C ARG A 85 -2.32 7.93 5.93
N ALA A 86 -1.21 8.05 6.66
CA ALA A 86 -0.55 6.93 7.33
C ALA A 86 -0.31 5.74 6.38
N ARG A 87 0.08 6.03 5.12
CA ARG A 87 0.51 5.04 4.14
C ARG A 87 1.97 5.28 3.78
N GLY A 88 2.69 4.19 3.50
CA GLY A 88 4.07 4.26 3.05
C GLY A 88 4.18 4.94 1.68
N PRO A 89 5.35 5.51 1.35
CA PRO A 89 5.57 6.15 0.05
C PRO A 89 5.35 5.20 -1.12
N GLU A 90 5.64 3.90 -0.95
CA GLU A 90 5.40 2.86 -1.94
C GLU A 90 3.91 2.70 -2.29
N TYR A 91 3.04 2.82 -1.29
CA TYR A 91 1.59 2.80 -1.48
C TYR A 91 1.15 4.03 -2.27
N VAL A 92 1.58 5.22 -1.84
CA VAL A 92 1.20 6.49 -2.49
C VAL A 92 1.64 6.48 -3.96
N ARG A 93 2.89 6.09 -4.24
CA ARG A 93 3.43 5.99 -5.61
C ARG A 93 2.63 5.02 -6.47
N LEU A 94 2.43 3.79 -6.00
CA LEU A 94 1.82 2.75 -6.82
C LEU A 94 0.33 3.03 -7.08
N VAL A 95 -0.42 3.41 -6.03
CA VAL A 95 -1.87 3.66 -6.16
C VAL A 95 -2.12 4.87 -7.06
N THR A 96 -1.43 5.99 -6.84
CA THR A 96 -1.59 7.18 -7.69
C THR A 96 -1.17 6.92 -9.13
N SER A 97 -0.09 6.16 -9.38
CA SER A 97 0.35 5.80 -10.73
C SER A 97 -0.69 4.93 -11.44
N CYS A 98 -1.24 3.90 -10.79
CA CYS A 98 -2.27 3.04 -11.41
C CYS A 98 -3.51 3.86 -11.79
N TYR A 99 -3.98 4.75 -10.91
CA TYR A 99 -5.15 5.59 -11.21
C TYR A 99 -4.84 6.65 -12.28
N LYS A 100 -3.62 7.18 -12.33
CA LYS A 100 -3.17 8.07 -13.41
C LYS A 100 -3.16 7.34 -14.76
N GLU A 101 -2.56 6.16 -14.81
CA GLU A 101 -2.54 5.28 -15.99
C GLU A 101 -3.98 4.95 -16.45
N ALA A 102 -4.89 4.65 -15.52
CA ALA A 102 -6.28 4.36 -15.83
C ALA A 102 -7.02 5.56 -16.43
N VAL A 103 -6.84 6.76 -15.87
CA VAL A 103 -7.41 8.01 -16.42
C VAL A 103 -6.84 8.29 -17.81
N GLN A 104 -5.53 8.18 -17.99
CA GLN A 104 -4.89 8.39 -19.30
C GLN A 104 -5.40 7.38 -20.33
N SER A 105 -5.47 6.12 -19.94
CA SER A 105 -6.00 5.03 -20.76
C SER A 105 -7.46 5.22 -21.15
N TYR A 106 -8.24 5.90 -20.31
CA TYR A 106 -9.62 6.25 -20.67
C TYR A 106 -9.65 7.39 -21.69
N CYS A 107 -8.86 8.44 -21.47
CA CYS A 107 -8.78 9.59 -22.36
C CYS A 107 -8.25 9.25 -23.77
N ASP A 108 -7.35 8.27 -23.90
CA ASP A 108 -6.76 7.85 -25.18
C ASP A 108 -7.52 6.69 -25.86
N GLY A 109 -8.62 6.22 -25.27
CA GLY A 109 -9.45 5.13 -25.80
C GLY A 109 -8.87 3.72 -25.62
N SER A 110 -7.78 3.54 -24.88
CA SER A 110 -7.12 2.24 -24.69
C SER A 110 -7.51 1.50 -23.39
N PHE A 111 -8.51 2.00 -22.65
CA PHE A 111 -9.01 1.41 -21.41
C PHE A 111 -9.64 0.05 -21.71
N SER A 112 -9.10 -1.01 -21.12
CA SER A 112 -9.43 -2.40 -21.46
C SER A 112 -9.30 -3.33 -20.26
N GLN A 113 -9.93 -4.50 -20.35
CA GLN A 113 -9.88 -5.52 -19.30
C GLN A 113 -8.44 -5.95 -18.98
N VAL A 114 -7.58 -6.09 -20.00
CA VAL A 114 -6.17 -6.44 -19.82
C VAL A 114 -5.45 -5.45 -18.90
N LYS A 115 -5.66 -4.14 -19.12
CA LYS A 115 -5.05 -3.11 -18.26
C LYS A 115 -5.66 -3.11 -16.85
N ILE A 116 -6.97 -3.35 -16.74
CA ILE A 116 -7.65 -3.49 -15.44
C ILE A 116 -7.00 -4.61 -14.62
N ASP A 117 -6.75 -5.77 -15.23
CA ASP A 117 -6.15 -6.92 -14.56
C ASP A 117 -4.72 -6.60 -14.12
N MET A 118 -3.92 -5.96 -14.97
CA MET A 118 -2.58 -5.48 -14.61
C MET A 118 -2.60 -4.51 -13.42
N TRP A 119 -3.54 -3.55 -13.40
CA TRP A 119 -3.65 -2.62 -12.27
C TRP A 119 -4.13 -3.33 -11.00
N ASN A 120 -5.03 -4.30 -11.11
CA ASN A 120 -5.48 -5.12 -9.99
C ASN A 120 -4.32 -5.88 -9.34
N GLU A 121 -3.45 -6.49 -10.15
CA GLU A 121 -2.25 -7.17 -9.66
C GLU A 121 -1.30 -6.20 -8.95
N LYS A 122 -0.99 -5.07 -9.59
CA LYS A 122 -0.14 -4.01 -9.00
C LYS A 122 -0.72 -3.54 -7.66
N LEU A 123 -2.01 -3.18 -7.60
CA LEU A 123 -2.67 -2.66 -6.39
C LEU A 123 -2.73 -3.70 -5.26
N ALA A 124 -2.81 -4.99 -5.59
CA ALA A 124 -2.76 -6.06 -4.59
C ALA A 124 -1.38 -6.17 -3.90
N THR A 125 -0.31 -5.61 -4.46
CA THR A 125 1.05 -5.65 -3.87
C THR A 125 1.28 -4.68 -2.72
N VAL A 126 0.46 -3.64 -2.60
CA VAL A 126 0.58 -2.64 -1.53
C VAL A 126 -0.47 -2.86 -0.46
N PHE A 127 -0.28 -2.23 0.70
CA PHE A 127 -1.17 -2.37 1.86
C PHE A 127 -2.65 -2.24 1.45
N ASN A 128 -3.45 -3.25 1.73
CA ASN A 128 -4.90 -3.22 1.56
C ASN A 128 -5.56 -4.14 2.60
N ARG A 129 -6.85 -4.00 2.87
CA ARG A 129 -7.63 -4.97 3.70
C ARG A 129 -8.69 -5.68 2.87
N GLY A 130 -8.28 -6.21 1.72
CA GLY A 130 -9.21 -6.64 0.68
C GLY A 130 -9.81 -5.44 -0.06
N PHE A 131 -10.47 -5.73 -1.18
CA PHE A 131 -11.08 -4.70 -2.02
C PHE A 131 -12.59 -4.85 -2.07
N TRP A 132 -13.26 -3.71 -2.13
CA TRP A 132 -14.69 -3.59 -2.35
C TRP A 132 -14.98 -2.42 -3.29
N ASP A 133 -16.06 -2.52 -4.04
CA ASP A 133 -16.51 -1.52 -5.01
C ASP A 133 -17.17 -0.31 -4.34
N GLY A 134 -17.38 -0.36 -3.02
CA GLY A 134 -18.18 0.63 -2.32
C GLY A 134 -19.66 0.49 -2.64
N TYR A 135 -20.44 1.51 -2.28
CA TYR A 135 -21.85 1.61 -2.65
C TYR A 135 -22.08 2.03 -4.11
N TYR A 136 -21.01 2.07 -4.92
CA TYR A 136 -21.14 2.42 -6.33
C TYR A 136 -21.85 1.31 -7.10
N LEU A 137 -22.50 1.68 -8.21
CA LEU A 137 -23.18 0.76 -9.12
C LEU A 137 -24.29 -0.09 -8.47
N GLY A 138 -24.92 0.39 -7.40
CA GLY A 138 -26.07 -0.28 -6.76
C GLY A 138 -25.69 -1.46 -5.86
N GLN A 139 -24.41 -1.57 -5.48
CA GLN A 139 -23.93 -2.54 -4.50
C GLN A 139 -24.66 -2.41 -3.15
N ARG A 140 -25.07 -3.54 -2.58
CA ARG A 140 -25.71 -3.62 -1.25
C ARG A 140 -24.65 -3.67 -0.15
N LEU A 141 -25.06 -3.41 1.10
CA LEU A 141 -24.23 -3.61 2.29
C LEU A 141 -23.77 -5.08 2.36
N GLY A 142 -22.49 -5.36 2.64
CA GLY A 142 -22.04 -6.77 2.71
C GLY A 142 -20.54 -7.11 2.76
N GLU A 143 -19.61 -6.19 2.53
CA GLU A 143 -18.21 -6.56 2.23
C GLU A 143 -17.23 -6.17 3.35
N TRP A 144 -17.16 -7.01 4.38
CA TRP A 144 -16.24 -6.83 5.51
C TRP A 144 -14.93 -7.61 5.31
N THR A 145 -13.83 -7.07 5.84
CA THR A 145 -12.54 -7.81 5.86
C THR A 145 -12.62 -8.95 6.87
N HIS A 146 -12.25 -10.18 6.51
CA HIS A 146 -12.19 -11.31 7.46
C HIS A 146 -10.81 -11.47 8.13
N ARG A 147 -9.89 -10.53 7.88
CA ARG A 147 -8.49 -10.60 8.33
C ARG A 147 -8.06 -9.37 9.13
N TYR A 148 -7.17 -9.62 10.10
CA TYR A 148 -6.41 -8.59 10.81
C TYR A 148 -5.24 -8.11 9.94
N GLY A 149 -4.99 -6.80 9.91
CA GLY A 149 -3.82 -6.23 9.22
C GLY A 149 -3.91 -6.23 7.69
N SER A 150 -2.75 -6.23 7.02
CA SER A 150 -2.61 -6.09 5.57
C SER A 150 -2.84 -7.40 4.81
N GLY A 151 -3.65 -7.35 3.76
CA GLY A 151 -3.82 -8.40 2.72
C GLY A 151 -2.88 -8.26 1.52
N ALA A 152 -1.88 -7.36 1.58
CA ALA A 152 -0.90 -7.17 0.52
C ALA A 152 -0.18 -8.48 0.14
N THR A 153 0.02 -8.72 -1.16
CA THR A 153 0.76 -9.91 -1.65
C THR A 153 2.26 -9.82 -1.40
N LYS A 154 2.78 -8.62 -1.13
CA LYS A 154 4.18 -8.37 -0.84
C LYS A 154 4.32 -7.60 0.47
N ARG A 155 5.45 -7.80 1.14
CA ARG A 155 5.88 -7.01 2.31
C ARG A 155 7.31 -6.54 2.12
N LYS A 156 7.63 -5.36 2.66
CA LYS A 156 8.98 -4.82 2.65
C LYS A 156 9.76 -5.29 3.88
N VAL A 157 11.03 -5.62 3.68
CA VAL A 157 11.98 -6.02 4.73
C VAL A 157 13.15 -5.07 4.70
N TYR A 158 13.46 -4.43 5.82
CA TYR A 158 14.58 -3.49 5.90
C TYR A 158 15.89 -4.21 5.64
N VAL A 159 16.76 -3.60 4.83
CA VAL A 159 18.08 -4.14 4.46
C VAL A 159 19.20 -3.20 4.89
N GLY A 160 19.05 -1.90 4.69
CA GLY A 160 20.11 -0.94 4.96
C GLY A 160 19.77 0.45 4.43
N LYS A 161 20.79 1.25 4.15
CA LYS A 161 20.61 2.66 3.76
C LYS A 161 21.59 3.11 2.69
N ALA A 162 21.19 4.11 1.91
CA ALA A 162 22.03 4.77 0.93
C ALA A 162 23.11 5.61 1.62
N ILE A 163 24.35 5.48 1.14
CA ILE A 163 25.51 6.24 1.63
C ILE A 163 25.79 7.40 0.69
N LYS A 164 25.94 7.11 -0.61
CA LYS A 164 26.32 8.11 -1.60
C LYS A 164 25.74 7.79 -2.98
N HIS A 165 25.30 8.83 -3.67
CA HIS A 165 24.86 8.73 -5.06
C HIS A 165 25.88 9.41 -5.99
N PHE A 166 26.33 8.69 -7.00
CA PHE A 166 27.28 9.11 -8.03
C PHE A 166 26.52 9.50 -9.31
N GLY A 167 26.07 10.76 -9.36
CA GLY A 167 25.15 11.24 -10.40
C GLY A 167 25.65 11.07 -11.84
N ASN A 168 26.96 11.20 -12.11
CA ASN A 168 27.51 11.10 -13.46
C ASN A 168 27.33 9.71 -14.09
N ILE A 169 27.30 8.66 -13.26
CA ILE A 169 27.18 7.26 -13.71
C ILE A 169 25.85 6.62 -13.29
N GLY A 170 25.02 7.34 -12.52
CA GLY A 170 23.72 6.86 -12.04
C GLY A 170 23.82 5.70 -11.06
N VAL A 171 24.92 5.61 -10.29
CA VAL A 171 25.17 4.52 -9.33
C VAL A 171 24.95 5.03 -7.91
N THR A 172 24.35 4.21 -7.07
CA THR A 172 24.20 4.49 -5.63
C THR A 172 24.91 3.42 -4.82
N GLU A 173 25.72 3.86 -3.87
CA GLU A 173 26.32 3.02 -2.83
C GLU A 173 25.40 2.92 -1.62
N PHE A 174 25.25 1.72 -1.09
CA PHE A 174 24.44 1.38 0.07
C PHE A 174 25.26 0.59 1.08
N LEU A 175 24.96 0.78 2.36
CA LEU A 175 25.45 -0.07 3.45
C LEU A 175 24.39 -1.13 3.79
N VAL A 176 24.78 -2.41 3.80
CA VAL A 176 23.91 -3.50 4.25
C VAL A 176 23.94 -3.58 5.79
N GLU A 177 22.82 -3.35 6.45
CA GLU A 177 22.73 -3.33 7.92
C GLU A 177 22.10 -4.61 8.50
N THR A 178 21.26 -5.31 7.72
CA THR A 178 20.49 -6.48 8.21
C THR A 178 20.64 -7.72 7.33
N GLN A 179 19.78 -7.90 6.31
CA GLN A 179 19.74 -9.08 5.45
C GLN A 179 20.60 -8.87 4.21
N SER A 180 21.15 -9.95 3.68
CA SER A 180 21.90 -9.90 2.42
C SER A 180 21.01 -9.60 1.21
N ILE A 181 21.58 -8.92 0.22
CA ILE A 181 20.98 -8.74 -1.11
C ILE A 181 21.63 -9.69 -2.10
N LYS A 182 20.83 -10.26 -2.99
CA LYS A 182 21.30 -11.08 -4.11
C LYS A 182 20.85 -10.48 -5.44
N THR A 183 21.59 -10.77 -6.50
CA THR A 183 21.17 -10.46 -7.87
C THR A 183 19.77 -11.05 -8.13
N GLY A 184 18.88 -10.25 -8.72
CA GLY A 184 17.48 -10.60 -8.99
C GLY A 184 16.50 -10.27 -7.87
N ASP A 185 16.96 -9.80 -6.69
CA ASP A 185 16.05 -9.36 -5.63
C ASP A 185 15.26 -8.11 -6.04
N GLU A 186 13.97 -8.08 -5.75
CA GLU A 186 13.17 -6.86 -5.89
C GLU A 186 13.47 -5.89 -4.73
N LEU A 187 13.90 -4.68 -5.06
CA LEU A 187 14.30 -3.65 -4.11
C LEU A 187 13.31 -2.48 -4.12
N LEU A 188 13.18 -1.86 -2.94
CA LEU A 188 12.44 -0.63 -2.72
C LEU A 188 13.34 0.35 -1.95
N ILE A 189 13.64 1.49 -2.57
CA ILE A 189 14.33 2.60 -1.93
C ILE A 189 13.28 3.64 -1.54
N THR A 190 13.30 4.09 -0.28
CA THR A 190 12.39 5.14 0.19
C THR A 190 13.12 6.26 0.89
N GLY A 191 12.66 7.48 0.67
CA GLY A 191 13.23 8.68 1.28
C GLY A 191 12.21 9.81 1.37
N PRO A 192 12.37 10.76 2.30
CA PRO A 192 11.46 11.91 2.42
C PRO A 192 11.35 12.73 1.12
N THR A 193 12.46 12.88 0.40
CA THR A 193 12.50 13.61 -0.88
C THR A 193 12.42 12.67 -2.09
N THR A 194 13.01 11.49 -1.99
CA THR A 194 13.04 10.48 -3.06
C THR A 194 11.68 9.80 -3.25
N GLY A 195 10.84 9.76 -2.21
CA GLY A 195 9.56 9.07 -2.25
C GLY A 195 9.76 7.56 -2.21
N ALA A 196 9.46 6.89 -3.31
CA ALA A 196 9.60 5.45 -3.47
C ALA A 196 10.11 5.10 -4.87
N VAL A 197 11.22 4.38 -4.94
CA VAL A 197 11.84 3.89 -6.17
C VAL A 197 11.91 2.37 -6.10
N PHE A 198 11.31 1.70 -7.08
CA PHE A 198 11.35 0.26 -7.24
C PHE A 198 12.37 -0.10 -8.31
N LEU A 199 13.16 -1.15 -8.06
CA LEU A 199 14.16 -1.65 -8.99
C LEU A 199 14.49 -3.10 -8.68
N SER A 200 15.04 -3.81 -9.65
CA SER A 200 15.67 -5.12 -9.43
C SER A 200 17.13 -4.93 -9.06
N ALA A 201 17.64 -5.76 -8.15
CA ALA A 201 19.06 -5.80 -7.83
C ALA A 201 19.80 -6.44 -9.02
N GLU A 202 20.41 -5.60 -9.84
CA GLU A 202 21.21 -6.01 -10.98
C GLU A 202 22.61 -5.47 -10.82
N ASP A 203 23.60 -6.25 -11.24
CA ASP A 203 25.00 -5.82 -11.33
C ASP A 203 25.57 -5.28 -10.00
N ILE A 204 25.40 -6.05 -8.93
CA ILE A 204 25.85 -5.70 -7.58
C ILE A 204 27.37 -5.69 -7.54
N HIS A 205 27.95 -4.58 -7.08
CA HIS A 205 29.39 -4.45 -6.89
C HIS A 205 29.75 -4.26 -5.42
N VAL A 206 30.70 -5.05 -4.92
CA VAL A 206 31.35 -4.88 -3.60
C VAL A 206 32.85 -4.74 -3.86
N ASP A 207 33.50 -3.72 -3.28
CA ASP A 207 34.92 -3.42 -3.50
C ASP A 207 35.32 -3.40 -5.00
N LEU A 208 34.48 -2.76 -5.82
CA LEU A 208 34.63 -2.63 -7.28
C LEU A 208 34.58 -3.96 -8.07
N LYS A 209 34.21 -5.08 -7.42
CA LYS A 209 34.03 -6.37 -8.07
C LYS A 209 32.57 -6.73 -8.12
N GLN A 210 32.13 -7.22 -9.27
CA GLN A 210 30.79 -7.78 -9.42
C GLN A 210 30.65 -9.02 -8.54
N VAL A 211 29.59 -9.08 -7.75
CA VAL A 211 29.27 -10.20 -6.84
C VAL A 211 27.81 -10.59 -6.98
N ASP A 212 27.50 -11.86 -6.75
CA ASP A 212 26.11 -12.33 -6.76
C ASP A 212 25.34 -11.94 -5.49
N LYS A 213 26.05 -11.54 -4.44
CA LYS A 213 25.49 -11.29 -3.11
C LYS A 213 26.32 -10.28 -2.33
N ALA A 214 25.65 -9.31 -1.72
CA ALA A 214 26.20 -8.44 -0.68
C ALA A 214 25.66 -8.83 0.70
N VAL A 215 26.51 -8.92 1.72
CA VAL A 215 26.16 -9.35 3.09
C VAL A 215 26.22 -8.22 4.09
N LYS A 216 25.71 -8.46 5.30
CA LYS A 216 25.68 -7.48 6.39
C LYS A 216 27.07 -6.94 6.69
N GLY A 217 27.19 -5.62 6.77
CA GLY A 217 28.42 -4.88 7.03
C GLY A 217 29.11 -4.40 5.76
N GLU A 218 28.76 -4.92 4.58
CA GLU A 218 29.37 -4.51 3.32
C GLU A 218 28.75 -3.25 2.75
N HIS A 219 29.59 -2.47 2.07
CA HIS A 219 29.15 -1.45 1.13
C HIS A 219 29.01 -2.09 -0.24
N PHE A 220 27.85 -1.92 -0.87
CA PHE A 220 27.64 -2.35 -2.24
C PHE A 220 27.09 -1.22 -3.09
N SER A 221 27.34 -1.29 -4.39
CA SER A 221 26.87 -0.30 -5.36
C SER A 221 26.03 -0.97 -6.43
N ILE A 222 24.94 -0.31 -6.83
CA ILE A 222 24.09 -0.69 -7.96
C ILE A 222 23.67 0.56 -8.75
N LYS A 223 23.32 0.36 -10.02
CA LYS A 223 22.69 1.41 -10.82
C LYS A 223 21.29 1.70 -10.30
N THR A 224 20.95 2.98 -10.19
CA THR A 224 19.63 3.43 -9.73
C THR A 224 18.97 4.32 -10.79
N PRO A 225 17.66 4.19 -11.03
CA PRO A 225 16.98 4.90 -12.13
C PRO A 225 16.83 6.40 -11.87
N GLU A 226 16.90 6.82 -10.62
CA GLU A 226 16.70 8.20 -10.19
C GLU A 226 17.73 8.58 -9.11
N LYS A 227 17.85 9.88 -8.82
CA LYS A 227 18.83 10.43 -7.87
C LYS A 227 18.45 10.09 -6.42
N ILE A 228 19.17 9.15 -5.81
CA ILE A 228 18.97 8.72 -4.41
C ILE A 228 19.65 9.70 -3.43
N ARG A 229 19.06 9.90 -2.25
CA ARG A 229 19.62 10.77 -1.20
C ARG A 229 20.35 9.95 -0.14
N PRO A 230 21.43 10.48 0.46
CA PRO A 230 22.04 9.86 1.63
C PRO A 230 21.01 9.61 2.73
N ASN A 231 21.11 8.46 3.40
CA ASN A 231 20.18 7.94 4.41
C ASN A 231 18.80 7.50 3.89
N ASP A 232 18.55 7.53 2.57
CA ASP A 232 17.39 6.84 2.01
C ASP A 232 17.44 5.35 2.40
N GLN A 233 16.30 4.84 2.82
CA GLN A 233 16.17 3.50 3.37
C GLN A 233 16.00 2.50 2.22
N LEU A 234 16.75 1.40 2.29
CA LEU A 234 16.69 0.30 1.34
C LEU A 234 15.95 -0.89 1.95
N TYR A 235 14.97 -1.38 1.21
CA TYR A 235 14.17 -2.55 1.55
C TYR A 235 14.22 -3.59 0.44
N LYS A 236 14.05 -4.85 0.82
CA LYS A 236 13.73 -5.96 -0.09
C LYS A 236 12.23 -6.21 -0.09
N MET A 237 11.63 -6.34 -1.26
CA MET A 237 10.23 -6.72 -1.44
C MET A 237 10.15 -8.25 -1.52
N VAL A 238 9.46 -8.85 -0.55
CA VAL A 238 9.28 -10.32 -0.49
C VAL A 238 7.80 -10.68 -0.53
N LYS A 239 7.47 -11.87 -1.02
CA LYS A 239 6.10 -12.40 -0.97
C LYS A 239 5.63 -12.43 0.49
N ALA A 240 4.42 -11.94 0.74
CA ALA A 240 3.79 -12.02 2.05
C ALA A 240 3.22 -13.43 2.26
N GLU A 241 3.60 -14.09 3.36
CA GLU A 241 2.94 -15.32 3.76
C GLU A 241 1.51 -14.99 4.21
N ARG A 242 0.54 -15.35 3.37
CA ARG A 242 -0.88 -15.26 3.72
C ARG A 242 -1.19 -16.43 4.66
N ARG A 243 -1.11 -16.21 5.98
CA ARG A 243 -1.86 -17.09 6.90
C ARG A 243 -3.34 -16.80 6.69
N GLY A 244 -4.02 -17.67 5.96
CA GLY A 244 -5.47 -17.67 5.93
C GLY A 244 -6.01 -17.90 7.34
N THR A 245 -7.05 -17.17 7.71
CA THR A 245 -7.88 -17.59 8.84
C THR A 245 -8.70 -18.81 8.39
N ALA A 246 -9.16 -19.64 9.32
CA ALA A 246 -9.81 -20.93 9.05
C ALA A 246 -11.05 -20.86 8.13
N HIS A 247 -11.53 -19.66 7.79
CA HIS A 247 -12.65 -19.39 6.88
C HIS A 247 -12.28 -19.25 5.39
N GLU A 248 -11.10 -19.71 4.98
CA GLU A 248 -10.69 -19.78 3.57
C GLU A 248 -10.96 -21.13 2.89
N ARG A 249 -11.93 -21.90 3.39
CA ARG A 249 -12.45 -23.11 2.72
C ARG A 249 -13.80 -22.84 2.10
#